data_AF-A0A6P8I6X0-F1
#
_entry.id   AF-A0A6P8I6X0-F1
#
_cell.length_a   1.000
_cell.length_b   1.000
_cell.length_c   1.000
_cell.angle_alpha   90.00
_cell.angle_beta   90.00
_cell.angle_gamma   90.00
#
_symmetry.space_group_name_H-M   'P 1'
#
loop_
_entity.id
_entity.type
_entity.pdbx_description
1 polymer ?
#
loop_
_entity_poly.entity_id
_entity_poly.type
_entity_poly.pdbx_seq_one_letter_code
_entity_poly.pdbx_strand_id
1 'polypeptide(L)'
;MPCFTTTSTWATDLKIGLESKQYVVQLKRQVGCCREDYQIFVNGKELQDHGLTFTPCGPLCSSGGTYEWVHEGHHFHIMDESLSWRKIDRRFRLFVDGIDVDTGLEFAAFWRRRGIQLVVLGSVFIFLAALVYILVFAVFKVHTKYLGSMSGANVLFCFGVAFIITAVIVFKKYSQPKSYPSSSSWSNVDYQSFRNV
;
A
#
# COMPACT_ATOMS: atom_id res chain seq x y z
N MET A 1 -30.14 -3.68 -1.07
CA MET A 1 -28.75 -4.20 -0.94
C MET A 1 -27.95 -3.16 -0.17
N PRO A 2 -27.18 -3.54 0.86
CA PRO A 2 -26.61 -2.56 1.78
C PRO A 2 -25.44 -1.81 1.14
N CYS A 3 -25.58 -0.49 0.99
CA CYS A 3 -24.46 0.41 0.80
C CYS A 3 -23.76 0.56 2.15
N PHE A 4 -22.46 0.26 2.21
CA PHE A 4 -21.69 0.44 3.44
C PHE A 4 -20.85 1.70 3.31
N THR A 5 -21.04 2.62 4.25
CA THR A 5 -20.19 3.81 4.37
C THR A 5 -19.17 3.55 5.46
N THR A 6 -17.90 3.67 5.09
CA THR A 6 -16.78 3.55 6.05
C THR A 6 -16.03 4.87 6.10
N THR A 7 -15.71 5.34 7.30
CA THR A 7 -14.92 6.55 7.51
C THR A 7 -13.61 6.19 8.19
N SER A 8 -12.49 6.52 7.54
CA SER A 8 -11.16 6.46 8.16
C SER A 8 -10.77 7.87 8.60
N THR A 9 -10.19 8.00 9.80
CA THR A 9 -9.75 9.29 10.34
C THR A 9 -8.34 9.16 10.88
N TRP A 10 -7.49 10.12 10.49
CA TRP A 10 -6.13 10.27 10.97
C TRP A 10 -5.98 11.66 11.60
N ALA A 11 -5.24 11.73 12.69
CA ALA A 11 -4.87 12.97 13.35
C ALA A 11 -3.37 12.99 13.57
N THR A 12 -2.71 14.08 13.20
CA THR A 12 -1.26 14.25 13.36
C THR A 12 -0.92 15.71 13.59
N ASP A 13 0.12 15.98 14.37
CA ASP A 13 0.61 17.34 14.61
C ASP A 13 1.77 17.63 13.65
N LEU A 14 1.63 18.71 12.88
CA LEU A 14 2.62 19.14 11.89
C LEU A 14 3.21 20.49 12.28
N LYS A 15 4.52 20.65 12.08
CA LYS A 15 5.24 21.90 12.34
C LYS A 15 5.19 22.79 11.10
N ILE A 16 4.55 23.95 11.25
CA ILE A 16 4.48 24.99 10.22
C ILE A 16 5.30 26.17 10.70
N GLY A 17 6.53 26.29 10.20
CA GLY A 17 7.49 27.25 10.74
C GLY A 17 7.83 26.94 12.19
N LEU A 18 7.46 27.84 13.10
CA LEU A 18 7.72 27.71 14.55
C LEU A 18 6.54 27.11 15.33
N GLU A 19 5.35 27.02 14.73
CA GLU A 19 4.14 26.57 15.41
C GLU A 19 3.79 25.13 15.05
N SER A 20 3.26 24.39 16.03
CA SER A 20 2.72 23.04 15.82
C SER A 20 1.21 23.13 15.68
N LYS A 21 0.67 22.67 14.55
CA LYS A 21 -0.76 22.68 14.26
C LYS A 21 -1.25 21.25 14.09
N GLN A 22 -2.39 20.95 14.71
CA GLN A 22 -3.03 19.65 14.55
C GLN A 22 -3.79 19.57 13.22
N TYR A 23 -3.55 18.49 12.50
CA TYR A 23 -4.23 18.15 11.26
C TYR A 23 -5.10 16.92 11.44
N VAL A 24 -6.34 17.04 10.99
CA VAL A 24 -7.31 15.93 10.96
C VAL A 24 -7.68 15.65 9.50
N VAL A 25 -7.34 14.47 9.02
CA VAL A 25 -7.70 14.00 7.69
C VAL A 25 -8.74 12.90 7.82
N GLN A 26 -9.85 13.03 7.09
CA GLN A 26 -10.92 12.04 7.06
C GLN A 26 -11.13 11.56 5.63
N LEU A 27 -11.18 10.25 5.44
CA LEU A 27 -11.58 9.61 4.19
C LEU A 27 -12.94 8.96 4.40
N LYS A 28 -13.97 9.50 3.77
CA LYS A 28 -15.26 8.83 3.64
C LYS A 28 -15.25 8.00 2.37
N ARG A 29 -15.63 6.74 2.50
CA ARG A 29 -15.75 5.79 1.40
C ARG A 29 -17.16 5.26 1.37
N GLN A 30 -17.80 5.38 0.22
CA GLN A 30 -19.12 4.81 -0.05
C GLN A 30 -18.94 3.60 -0.95
N VAL A 31 -19.22 2.40 -0.42
CA VAL A 31 -19.07 1.14 -1.17
C VAL A 31 -20.42 0.72 -1.72
N GLY A 32 -20.56 0.78 -3.04
CA GLY A 32 -21.65 0.18 -3.81
C GLY A 32 -21.25 -1.17 -4.42
N CYS A 33 -22.19 -1.83 -5.10
CA CYS A 33 -21.98 -3.16 -5.68
C CYS A 33 -20.91 -3.19 -6.80
N CYS A 34 -20.80 -2.12 -7.59
CA CYS A 34 -19.89 -2.02 -8.73
C CYS A 34 -19.16 -0.66 -8.79
N ARG A 35 -19.24 0.14 -7.73
CA ARG A 35 -18.71 1.50 -7.68
C ARG A 35 -18.30 1.81 -6.25
N GLU A 36 -17.15 2.45 -6.10
CA GLU A 36 -16.75 3.04 -4.83
C GLU A 36 -16.47 4.52 -5.06
N ASP A 37 -17.11 5.37 -4.26
CA ASP A 37 -16.89 6.80 -4.27
C ASP A 37 -16.13 7.20 -3.00
N TYR A 38 -15.24 8.17 -3.15
CA TYR A 38 -14.36 8.66 -2.09
C TYR A 38 -14.62 10.15 -1.87
N GLN A 39 -14.46 10.59 -0.62
CA GLN A 39 -14.42 12.00 -0.25
C GLN A 39 -13.33 12.18 0.79
N ILE A 40 -12.43 13.14 0.55
CA ILE A 40 -11.33 13.47 1.45
C ILE A 40 -11.66 14.80 2.14
N PHE A 41 -11.59 14.84 3.47
CA PHE A 41 -11.73 16.07 4.25
C PHE A 41 -10.43 16.33 4.99
N VAL A 42 -9.94 17.58 4.93
CA VAL A 42 -8.78 18.06 5.68
C VAL A 42 -9.25 19.18 6.59
N ASN A 43 -9.10 19.00 7.90
CA ASN A 43 -9.60 19.93 8.93
C ASN A 43 -11.08 20.30 8.73
N GLY A 44 -11.90 19.32 8.35
CA GLY A 44 -13.34 19.48 8.10
C GLY A 44 -13.72 20.10 6.75
N LYS A 45 -12.75 20.52 5.93
CA LYS A 45 -13.00 21.03 4.57
C LYS A 45 -12.81 19.92 3.54
N GLU A 46 -13.78 19.75 2.65
CA GLU A 46 -13.70 18.78 1.57
C GLU A 46 -12.64 19.22 0.55
N LEU A 47 -11.74 18.30 0.21
CA LEU A 47 -10.78 18.47 -0.85
C LEU A 47 -11.48 18.15 -2.17
N GLN A 48 -11.83 19.19 -2.94
CA GLN A 48 -12.47 19.03 -4.24
C GLN A 48 -11.48 18.45 -5.26
N ASP A 49 -12.03 17.74 -6.25
CA ASP A 49 -11.30 17.18 -7.40
C ASP A 49 -10.12 16.27 -7.04
N HIS A 50 -10.27 15.43 -6.00
CA HIS A 50 -9.26 14.42 -5.73
C HIS A 50 -9.27 13.30 -6.79
N GLY A 51 -8.09 12.89 -7.24
CA GLY A 51 -7.92 11.82 -8.22
C GLY A 51 -8.08 10.40 -7.66
N LEU A 52 -8.49 10.26 -6.39
CA LEU A 52 -8.67 8.96 -5.75
C LEU A 52 -9.85 8.22 -6.39
N THR A 53 -9.53 7.26 -7.24
CA THR A 53 -10.52 6.49 -8.00
C THR A 53 -10.53 5.02 -7.59
N PHE A 54 -11.67 4.38 -7.79
CA PHE A 54 -11.80 2.94 -7.65
C PHE A 54 -11.17 2.25 -8.85
N THR A 55 -10.03 1.59 -8.64
CA THR A 55 -9.40 0.76 -9.66
C THR A 55 -9.68 -0.71 -9.34
N PRO A 56 -10.60 -1.39 -10.06
CA PRO A 56 -10.94 -2.78 -9.75
C PRO A 56 -9.76 -3.77 -9.91
N CYS A 57 -8.68 -3.35 -10.58
CA CYS A 57 -7.44 -4.12 -10.74
C CYS A 57 -6.20 -3.20 -10.70
N GLY A 58 -5.81 -2.70 -9.52
CA GLY A 58 -4.45 -2.18 -9.32
C GLY A 58 -3.38 -3.28 -9.53
N PRO A 59 -2.07 -2.96 -9.59
CA PRO A 59 -1.00 -3.84 -10.06
C PRO A 59 -0.85 -5.20 -9.34
N LEU A 60 -1.61 -5.44 -8.26
CA LEU A 60 -1.65 -6.69 -7.49
C LEU A 60 -3.09 -7.18 -7.19
N CYS A 61 -4.09 -6.83 -8.03
CA CYS A 61 -5.52 -7.13 -7.80
C CYS A 61 -6.06 -6.58 -6.46
N SER A 62 -5.66 -5.34 -6.18
CA SER A 62 -6.05 -4.56 -5.02
C SER A 62 -6.98 -3.44 -5.43
N SER A 63 -8.22 -3.44 -4.93
CA SER A 63 -9.21 -2.41 -5.27
C SER A 63 -9.00 -1.08 -4.54
N GLY A 64 -8.05 -0.26 -4.97
CA GLY A 64 -7.93 1.09 -4.43
C GLY A 64 -6.86 1.93 -5.08
N GLY A 65 -7.15 3.22 -5.21
CA GLY A 65 -6.26 4.21 -5.80
C GLY A 65 -5.22 4.72 -4.79
N THR A 66 -4.30 5.52 -5.33
CA THR A 66 -3.39 6.37 -4.55
C THR A 66 -3.67 7.82 -4.91
N TYR A 67 -3.62 8.73 -3.94
CA TYR A 67 -3.76 10.15 -4.20
C TYR A 67 -2.76 10.95 -3.36
N GLU A 68 -2.13 11.92 -4.02
CA GLU A 68 -1.12 12.79 -3.45
C GLU A 68 -1.55 14.23 -3.59
N TRP A 69 -1.33 15.03 -2.54
CA TRP A 69 -1.54 16.47 -2.59
C TRP A 69 -0.56 17.18 -1.64
N VAL A 70 -0.38 18.47 -1.86
CA VAL A 70 0.44 19.33 -0.99
C VAL A 70 -0.48 20.29 -0.26
N HIS A 71 -0.30 20.43 1.05
CA HIS A 71 -1.09 21.35 1.86
C HIS A 71 -0.22 21.99 2.95
N GLU A 72 -0.23 23.33 3.00
CA GLU A 72 0.56 24.14 3.95
C GLU A 72 2.05 23.70 4.03
N GLY A 73 2.66 23.32 2.89
CA GLY A 73 4.08 22.93 2.81
C GLY A 73 4.39 21.46 3.11
N HIS A 74 3.37 20.66 3.47
CA HIS A 74 3.52 19.22 3.73
C HIS A 74 2.98 18.38 2.57
N HIS A 75 3.66 17.26 2.27
CA HIS A 75 3.24 16.31 1.24
C HIS A 75 2.36 15.22 1.87
N PHE A 76 1.10 15.17 1.48
CA PHE A 76 0.16 14.16 1.93
C PHE A 76 0.00 13.09 0.84
N HIS A 77 0.05 11.83 1.25
CA HIS A 77 -0.13 10.69 0.36
C HIS A 77 -1.07 9.66 1.00
N ILE A 78 -2.22 9.43 0.38
CA ILE A 78 -3.16 8.36 0.77
C ILE A 78 -3.00 7.20 -0.20
N MET A 79 -2.90 5.98 0.34
CA MET A 79 -2.90 4.76 -0.47
C MET A 79 -3.75 3.64 0.13
N ASP A 80 -4.36 2.83 -0.74
CA ASP A 80 -5.02 1.58 -0.35
C ASP A 80 -4.00 0.53 0.09
N GLU A 81 -4.18 0.02 1.30
CA GLU A 81 -3.45 -1.08 1.91
C GLU A 81 -4.21 -2.42 1.77
N SER A 82 -4.52 -2.76 0.54
CA SER A 82 -5.11 -4.04 0.13
C SER A 82 -4.34 -5.30 0.54
N LEU A 83 -3.02 -5.18 0.80
CA LEU A 83 -2.11 -6.26 1.17
C LEU A 83 -2.11 -6.56 2.69
N SER A 84 -2.93 -5.87 3.49
CA SER A 84 -3.09 -6.22 4.89
C SER A 84 -4.02 -7.41 5.04
N TRP A 85 -3.52 -8.50 5.63
CA TRP A 85 -4.31 -9.71 5.92
C TRP A 85 -5.36 -9.46 7.02
N ARG A 86 -5.19 -8.38 7.80
CA ARG A 86 -6.14 -7.93 8.82
C ARG A 86 -7.11 -6.91 8.19
N LYS A 87 -7.97 -7.38 7.28
CA LYS A 87 -8.98 -6.56 6.57
C LYS A 87 -10.26 -6.32 7.39
N ILE A 88 -10.15 -5.81 8.62
CA ILE A 88 -11.38 -5.54 9.40
C ILE A 88 -11.64 -4.05 9.58
N ASP A 89 -10.64 -3.20 9.86
CA ASP A 89 -10.99 -1.81 10.25
C ASP A 89 -10.39 -0.66 9.42
N ARG A 90 -9.26 -0.82 8.73
CA ARG A 90 -8.69 0.28 7.92
C ARG A 90 -8.06 -0.22 6.64
N ARG A 91 -8.68 0.15 5.53
CA ARG A 91 -8.25 -0.19 4.17
C ARG A 91 -7.21 0.78 3.63
N PHE A 92 -7.21 2.03 4.08
CA PHE A 92 -6.30 3.06 3.60
C PHE A 92 -5.24 3.39 4.64
N ARG A 93 -4.10 3.91 4.17
CA ARG A 93 -3.08 4.56 5.00
C ARG A 93 -2.84 5.98 4.53
N LEU A 94 -2.52 6.83 5.50
CA LEU A 94 -2.10 8.20 5.26
C LEU A 94 -0.62 8.35 5.60
N PHE A 95 0.13 8.93 4.68
CA PHE A 95 1.52 9.33 4.85
C PHE A 95 1.60 10.85 4.78
N VAL A 96 2.37 11.44 5.68
CA VAL A 96 2.72 12.87 5.65
C VAL A 96 4.23 12.98 5.60
N ASP A 97 4.75 13.69 4.61
CA ASP A 97 6.19 13.83 4.32
C ASP A 97 6.90 12.48 4.21
N GLY A 98 6.19 11.48 3.70
CA GLY A 98 6.70 10.11 3.57
C GLY A 98 6.68 9.29 4.86
N ILE A 99 6.09 9.78 5.96
CA ILE A 99 5.95 9.06 7.23
C ILE A 99 4.49 8.61 7.41
N ASP A 100 4.30 7.32 7.69
CA ASP A 100 2.98 6.75 8.01
C ASP A 100 2.44 7.35 9.31
N VAL A 101 1.25 7.95 9.26
CA VAL A 101 0.62 8.56 10.43
C VAL A 101 0.26 7.50 11.48
N ASP A 102 -0.09 6.28 11.07
CA ASP A 102 -0.53 5.23 12.00
C ASP A 102 0.66 4.55 12.71
N THR A 103 1.84 4.47 12.06
CA THR A 103 2.98 3.70 12.59
C THR A 103 4.26 4.50 12.82
N GLY A 104 4.32 5.74 12.34
CA GLY A 104 5.53 6.56 12.36
C GLY A 104 6.65 6.04 11.46
N LEU A 105 6.37 5.06 10.61
CA LEU A 105 7.38 4.45 9.74
C LEU A 105 7.50 5.22 8.44
N GLU A 106 8.74 5.39 7.98
CA GLU A 106 8.99 5.86 6.62
C GLU A 106 8.36 4.94 5.59
N PHE A 107 7.88 5.53 4.49
CA PHE A 107 7.24 4.84 3.38
C PHE A 107 8.11 3.70 2.82
N ALA A 108 9.42 3.92 2.70
CA ALA A 108 10.37 2.89 2.28
C ALA A 108 10.46 1.74 3.30
N ALA A 109 10.52 2.06 4.60
CA ALA A 109 10.56 1.07 5.66
C ALA A 109 9.27 0.23 5.73
N PHE A 110 8.12 0.87 5.49
CA PHE A 110 6.82 0.21 5.35
C PHE A 110 6.84 -0.84 4.22
N TRP A 111 7.24 -0.45 3.00
CA TRP A 111 7.29 -1.36 1.86
C TRP A 111 8.35 -2.46 2.02
N ARG A 112 9.47 -2.17 2.70
CA ARG A 112 10.48 -3.17 3.03
C ARG A 112 9.92 -4.26 3.94
N ARG A 113 9.14 -3.91 4.97
CA ARG A 113 8.46 -4.89 5.84
C ARG A 113 7.47 -5.75 5.03
N ARG A 114 6.73 -5.14 4.10
CA ARG A 114 5.83 -5.87 3.19
C ARG A 114 6.57 -6.79 2.22
N GLY A 115 7.72 -6.36 1.70
CA GLY A 115 8.62 -7.21 0.91
C GLY A 115 9.03 -8.46 1.67
N ILE A 116 9.40 -8.34 2.95
CA ILE A 116 9.74 -9.50 3.81
C ILE A 116 8.55 -10.45 3.96
N GLN A 117 7.32 -9.93 4.17
CA GLN A 117 6.12 -10.76 4.26
C GLN A 117 5.88 -11.57 2.97
N LEU A 118 6.10 -10.97 1.80
CA LEU A 118 5.98 -11.66 0.51
C LEU A 118 7.04 -12.76 0.33
N VAL A 119 8.27 -12.53 0.79
CA VAL A 119 9.33 -13.56 0.80
C VAL A 119 8.93 -14.75 1.67
N VAL A 120 8.46 -14.49 2.89
CA VAL A 120 8.01 -15.54 3.82
C VAL A 120 6.86 -16.33 3.21
N LEU A 121 5.85 -15.64 2.66
CA LEU A 121 4.71 -16.28 2.02
C LEU A 121 5.11 -17.14 0.82
N GLY A 122 5.95 -16.61 -0.07
CA GLY A 122 6.46 -17.34 -1.24
C GLY A 122 7.27 -18.57 -0.85
N SER A 123 8.07 -18.47 0.21
CA SER A 123 8.85 -19.60 0.75
C SER A 123 7.95 -20.72 1.29
N VAL A 124 6.85 -20.37 1.97
CA VAL A 124 5.86 -21.36 2.44
C VAL A 124 5.23 -22.11 1.26
N PHE A 125 4.86 -21.42 0.17
CA PHE A 125 4.31 -22.08 -1.02
C PHE A 125 5.31 -23.03 -1.69
N ILE A 126 6.58 -22.65 -1.79
CA ILE A 126 7.63 -23.52 -2.32
C ILE A 126 7.83 -24.75 -1.43
N PHE A 127 7.84 -24.57 -0.11
CA PHE A 127 7.98 -25.68 0.83
C PHE A 127 6.80 -26.65 0.75
N LEU A 128 5.57 -26.13 0.65
CA LEU A 128 4.37 -26.95 0.43
C LEU A 128 4.43 -27.70 -0.90
N ALA A 129 4.88 -27.06 -1.98
CA ALA A 129 5.06 -27.74 -3.27
C ALA A 129 6.06 -28.91 -3.15
N ALA A 130 7.19 -28.70 -2.46
CA ALA A 130 8.19 -29.74 -2.23
C ALA A 130 7.64 -30.90 -1.39
N LEU A 131 6.86 -30.61 -0.34
CA LEU A 131 6.20 -31.65 0.46
C LEU A 131 5.23 -32.49 -0.37
N VAL A 132 4.44 -31.87 -1.24
CA VAL A 132 3.52 -32.57 -2.15
C VAL A 132 4.31 -33.48 -3.10
N TYR A 133 5.43 -33.01 -3.66
CA TYR A 133 6.30 -33.83 -4.50
C TYR A 133 6.85 -35.05 -3.75
N ILE A 134 7.35 -34.85 -2.53
CA ILE A 134 7.90 -35.94 -1.69
C ILE A 134 6.82 -36.97 -1.35
N LEU A 135 5.63 -36.51 -0.93
CA LEU A 135 4.50 -37.38 -0.61
C LEU A 135 4.11 -38.25 -1.79
N VAL A 136 3.99 -37.66 -2.99
CA VAL A 136 3.57 -38.42 -4.16
C VAL A 136 4.66 -39.39 -4.61
N PHE A 137 5.93 -38.99 -4.55
CA PHE A 137 7.04 -39.90 -4.82
C PHE A 137 7.07 -41.08 -3.84
N ALA A 138 6.88 -40.81 -2.54
CA ALA A 138 6.92 -41.83 -1.49
C ALA A 138 5.71 -42.78 -1.52
N VAL A 139 4.50 -42.25 -1.74
CA VAL A 139 3.25 -43.03 -1.68
C VAL A 139 2.99 -43.79 -2.97
N PHE A 140 3.14 -43.14 -4.13
CA PHE A 140 2.71 -43.74 -5.40
C PHE A 140 3.87 -44.39 -6.18
N LYS A 141 5.12 -44.30 -5.70
CA LYS A 141 6.33 -44.76 -6.41
C LYS A 141 6.31 -44.37 -7.89
N VAL A 142 5.75 -43.20 -8.18
CA VAL A 142 5.46 -42.75 -9.53
C VAL A 142 6.78 -42.62 -10.28
N HIS A 143 6.91 -43.36 -11.39
CA HIS A 143 8.03 -43.20 -12.30
C HIS A 143 8.10 -41.74 -12.78
N THR A 144 9.33 -41.22 -12.84
CA THR A 144 9.73 -39.85 -13.19
C THR A 144 9.02 -39.22 -14.40
N LYS A 145 8.44 -40.03 -15.30
CA LYS A 145 7.67 -39.56 -16.46
C LYS A 145 6.38 -38.79 -16.12
N TYR A 146 5.77 -38.99 -14.96
CA TYR A 146 4.55 -38.27 -14.56
C TYR A 146 4.78 -37.10 -13.60
N LEU A 147 6.03 -36.87 -13.16
CA LEU A 147 6.37 -35.75 -12.26
C LEU A 147 6.04 -34.38 -12.89
N GLY A 148 6.25 -34.24 -14.21
CA GLY A 148 5.91 -33.02 -14.95
C GLY A 148 4.40 -32.77 -15.11
N SER A 149 3.56 -33.80 -14.91
CA SER A 149 2.10 -33.72 -15.04
C SER A 149 1.38 -33.33 -13.75
N MET A 150 2.12 -33.09 -12.65
CA MET A 150 1.54 -32.72 -11.35
C MET A 150 1.14 -31.24 -11.35
N SER A 151 -0.02 -30.95 -11.94
CA SER A 151 -0.56 -29.59 -12.07
C SER A 151 -0.63 -28.85 -10.74
N GLY A 152 -1.05 -29.50 -9.65
CA GLY A 152 -1.18 -28.85 -8.33
C GLY A 152 0.15 -28.39 -7.71
N ALA A 153 1.17 -29.25 -7.70
CA ALA A 153 2.47 -28.92 -7.11
C ALA A 153 3.22 -27.87 -7.95
N ASN A 154 3.13 -27.96 -9.28
CA ASN A 154 3.66 -26.96 -10.19
C ASN A 154 3.00 -25.59 -10.00
N VAL A 155 1.67 -25.55 -9.81
CA VAL A 155 0.96 -24.30 -9.53
C VAL A 155 1.44 -23.67 -8.23
N LEU A 156 1.54 -24.44 -7.13
CA LEU A 156 2.05 -23.93 -5.85
C LEU A 156 3.49 -23.40 -5.98
N PHE A 157 4.35 -24.11 -6.71
CA PHE A 157 5.71 -23.67 -6.97
C PHE A 157 5.74 -22.34 -7.76
N CYS A 158 4.97 -22.24 -8.85
CA CYS A 158 4.86 -21.01 -9.64
C CYS A 158 4.33 -19.83 -8.81
N PHE A 159 3.32 -20.04 -7.97
CA PHE A 159 2.83 -19.01 -7.04
C PHE A 159 3.91 -18.58 -6.06
N GLY A 160 4.64 -19.52 -5.46
CA GLY A 160 5.74 -19.23 -4.54
C GLY A 160 6.84 -18.39 -5.20
N VAL A 161 7.24 -18.76 -6.42
CA VAL A 161 8.22 -18.01 -7.21
C VAL A 161 7.71 -16.61 -7.55
N ALA A 162 6.44 -16.49 -7.98
CA ALA A 162 5.84 -15.20 -8.31
C ALA A 162 5.87 -14.24 -7.10
N PHE A 163 5.52 -14.71 -5.89
CA PHE A 163 5.59 -13.90 -4.68
C PHE A 163 7.01 -13.42 -4.36
N ILE A 164 8.03 -14.26 -4.56
CA ILE A 164 9.43 -13.88 -4.37
C ILE A 164 9.85 -12.83 -5.40
N ILE A 165 9.47 -12.99 -6.68
CA ILE A 165 9.76 -12.00 -7.72
C ILE A 165 9.14 -10.65 -7.37
N THR A 166 7.86 -10.63 -6.97
CA THR A 166 7.19 -9.40 -6.51
C THR A 166 7.93 -8.78 -5.33
N ALA A 167 8.37 -9.58 -4.36
CA ALA A 167 9.15 -9.07 -3.22
C ALA A 167 10.44 -8.39 -3.68
N VAL A 168 11.18 -9.00 -4.61
CA VAL A 168 12.42 -8.43 -5.16
C VAL A 168 12.15 -7.10 -5.88
N ILE A 169 11.06 -7.00 -6.64
CA ILE A 169 10.64 -5.75 -7.30
C ILE A 169 10.38 -4.66 -6.25
N VAL A 170 9.66 -4.99 -5.17
CA VAL A 170 9.38 -4.07 -4.06
C VAL A 170 10.69 -3.62 -3.41
N PHE A 171 11.60 -4.54 -3.08
CA PHE A 171 12.89 -4.17 -2.50
C PHE A 171 13.68 -3.26 -3.41
N LYS A 172 13.80 -3.56 -4.71
CA LYS A 172 14.53 -2.70 -5.66
C LYS A 172 13.92 -1.31 -5.76
N LYS A 173 12.59 -1.23 -5.85
CA LYS A 173 11.85 0.04 -5.99
C LYS A 173 11.99 0.93 -4.74
N TYR A 174 12.04 0.34 -3.55
CA TYR A 174 12.05 1.06 -2.28
C TYR A 174 13.36 0.92 -1.50
N SER A 175 14.45 0.48 -2.16
CA SER A 175 15.78 0.38 -1.55
C SER A 175 16.44 1.74 -1.38
N GLN A 176 15.99 2.76 -2.13
CA GLN A 176 16.48 4.12 -1.97
C GLN A 176 15.44 4.94 -1.21
N PRO A 177 15.82 5.62 -0.12
CA PRO A 177 14.95 6.62 0.46
C PRO A 177 14.72 7.67 -0.62
N LYS A 178 13.46 7.87 -1.02
CA LYS A 178 13.11 9.15 -1.65
C LYS A 178 13.35 10.17 -0.55
N SER A 179 14.36 11.02 -0.73
CA SER A 179 14.51 12.21 0.08
C SER A 179 13.28 13.08 -0.20
N TYR A 180 12.25 12.95 0.63
CA TYR A 180 11.20 13.95 0.66
C TYR A 180 11.89 15.24 1.12
N PRO A 181 11.81 16.33 0.35
CA PRO A 181 12.39 17.60 0.77
C PRO A 181 11.83 17.91 2.16
N SER A 182 12.72 17.98 3.15
CA SER A 182 12.33 18.30 4.53
C SER A 182 11.61 19.64 4.52
N SER A 183 10.65 19.85 5.43
CA SER A 183 9.96 21.14 5.59
C SER A 183 10.91 22.34 5.72
N SER A 184 12.16 22.10 6.15
CA SER A 184 13.25 23.10 6.19
C SER A 184 13.87 23.48 4.83
N SER A 185 13.59 22.76 3.74
CA SER A 185 14.04 23.18 2.39
C SER A 185 13.06 24.14 1.73
N TRP A 186 11.82 24.24 2.25
CA TRP A 186 10.79 25.16 1.76
C TRP A 186 10.87 26.54 2.40
N SER A 187 11.61 26.70 3.50
CA SER A 187 11.88 28.02 4.09
C SER A 187 12.82 28.91 3.24
N ASN A 188 13.38 28.37 2.15
CA ASN A 188 14.22 29.10 1.19
C ASN A 188 13.55 29.28 -0.19
N VAL A 189 12.28 28.88 -0.36
CA VAL A 189 11.54 29.25 -1.57
C VAL A 189 10.86 30.58 -1.29
N ASP A 190 11.51 31.64 -1.77
CA ASP A 190 11.07 33.01 -1.71
C ASP A 190 9.56 33.16 -1.96
N TYR A 191 8.89 33.79 -0.99
CA TYR A 191 7.54 34.34 -1.06
C TYR A 191 7.40 35.49 -2.09
N GLN A 192 8.22 35.52 -3.15
CA GLN A 192 8.22 36.58 -4.16
C GLN A 192 7.49 36.22 -5.47
N SER A 193 7.07 34.97 -5.68
CA SER A 193 6.53 34.54 -7.00
C SER A 193 5.00 34.45 -7.11
N PHE A 194 4.22 34.78 -6.06
CA PHE A 194 2.74 34.75 -6.14
C PHE A 194 2.10 36.09 -5.76
N ARG A 195 2.75 37.19 -6.14
CA ARG A 195 2.08 38.47 -6.39
C ARG A 195 2.25 38.76 -7.88
N ASN A 196 1.15 38.74 -8.62
CA ASN A 196 1.01 38.88 -10.08
C ASN A 196 1.07 37.54 -10.84
N VAL A 197 -0.08 36.88 -10.98
CA VAL A 197 -0.91 36.79 -12.21
C VAL A 197 -2.25 36.17 -11.80
#